data_AF-A0A1D8BK56-F1
#
_entry.id   AF-A0A1D8BK56-F1
#
_cell.length_a   1.000
_cell.length_b   1.000
_cell.length_c   1.000
_cell.angle_alpha   90.00
_cell.angle_beta   90.00
_cell.angle_gamma   90.00
#
_symmetry.space_group_name_H-M   'P 1'
#
loop_
_entity.id
_entity.type
_entity.pdbx_description
1 polymer ?
#
loop_
_entity_poly.entity_id
_entity_poly.type
_entity_poly.pdbx_seq_one_letter_code
_entity_poly.pdbx_strand_id
1 'polypeptide(L)'
;EPSLDYCVVKMPRWDLAKFRRVSNKIGSSMKSVGEVMAIGRKFEEAFQKALRMVDENVNGFDPYLRKVNDKELEEPTDKRMFVLAAALKANYTIDRLYELTKIDKWFLEKMKNIIVHMNILEIDKWKGSKIESNDLLIAKQLGFSDKQIASCVKSTEAAIRRQRQSLGILPSVKQIDTVAAEWPSETNYLYLTYNGNTHDIEFPGGYTMVVGSGVYRIGSSVEFDWCAVGCLRELRNLGRKTIMINYNPETVSTDYDMCDRLYFEEISFEVVMDIYDVENPEGIILCMGGQLPNNIAMDLHRNEARILGTSPESIDSAENRFKFSRMLDKKKISQPLWEELTNLQSAIDFCNKVGYPCLVRPSYVLSGAAMNVAYTPKDLEDYLASASDVSKDHPVVISKFIGDAKEIDVDAVALDGKIVCMAVSEHVENAGVHSGDATLVTPPNDLNAETLVRIKEIANHIAELLEVTGPFNMQLI
;
A
#
# COMPACT_ATOMS: atom_id res chain seq x y z
N GLU A 1 -18.54 -12.60 29.02
CA GLU A 1 -17.35 -12.61 28.13
C GLU A 1 -17.85 -12.43 26.71
N PRO A 2 -17.14 -11.70 25.83
CA PRO A 2 -17.54 -11.56 24.44
C PRO A 2 -17.64 -12.91 23.72
N SER A 3 -18.57 -13.02 22.79
CA SER A 3 -18.71 -14.15 21.86
C SER A 3 -18.56 -13.63 20.45
N LEU A 4 -17.71 -14.27 19.65
CA LEU A 4 -17.37 -13.85 18.29
C LEU A 4 -17.83 -14.93 17.32
N ASP A 5 -18.60 -14.57 16.29
CA ASP A 5 -19.04 -15.47 15.22
C ASP A 5 -18.16 -15.37 13.96
N TYR A 6 -16.96 -14.84 14.15
CA TYR A 6 -15.92 -14.64 13.15
C TYR A 6 -14.53 -14.97 13.72
N CYS A 7 -13.56 -15.10 12.82
CA CYS A 7 -12.14 -15.31 13.12
C CYS A 7 -11.37 -14.01 12.84
N VAL A 8 -10.43 -13.71 13.73
CA VAL A 8 -9.52 -12.58 13.61
C VAL A 8 -8.11 -13.11 13.43
N VAL A 9 -7.41 -12.64 12.40
CA VAL A 9 -6.00 -12.96 12.18
C VAL A 9 -5.19 -11.68 12.25
N LYS A 10 -4.26 -11.63 13.20
CA LYS A 10 -3.26 -10.57 13.30
C LYS A 10 -1.95 -11.02 12.67
N MET A 11 -1.32 -10.16 11.87
CA MET A 11 -0.05 -10.46 11.23
C MET A 11 0.91 -9.28 11.35
N PRO A 12 2.14 -9.49 11.84
CA PRO A 12 3.13 -8.42 11.95
C PRO A 12 3.70 -8.03 10.58
N ARG A 13 4.07 -6.75 10.46
CA ARG A 13 4.82 -6.17 9.35
C ARG A 13 6.29 -6.08 9.69
N TRP A 14 7.15 -6.44 8.73
CA TRP A 14 8.60 -6.30 8.83
C TRP A 14 9.16 -5.53 7.65
N ASP A 15 10.15 -4.68 7.91
CA ASP A 15 10.93 -3.94 6.91
C ASP A 15 12.42 -4.33 6.95
N LEU A 16 12.70 -5.60 7.26
CA LEU A 16 14.07 -6.11 7.44
C LEU A 16 14.96 -5.95 6.20
N ALA A 17 14.36 -5.89 5.00
CA ALA A 17 15.07 -5.63 3.75
C ALA A 17 15.82 -4.28 3.73
N LYS A 18 15.39 -3.30 4.54
CA LYS A 18 16.08 -2.01 4.69
C LYS A 18 17.38 -2.13 5.48
N PHE A 19 17.61 -3.24 6.19
CA PHE A 19 18.73 -3.43 7.12
C PHE A 19 19.67 -4.57 6.68
N ARG A 20 20.60 -4.28 5.77
CA ARG A 20 21.52 -5.30 5.18
C ARG A 20 22.33 -6.11 6.19
N ARG A 21 22.62 -5.55 7.37
CA ARG A 21 23.44 -6.19 8.43
C ARG A 21 22.62 -6.88 9.51
N VAL A 22 21.29 -6.86 9.39
CA VAL A 22 20.37 -7.47 10.38
C VAL A 22 19.93 -8.83 9.88
N SER A 23 19.90 -9.81 10.78
CA SER A 23 19.37 -11.14 10.46
C SER A 23 17.85 -11.10 10.28
N ASN A 24 17.37 -11.74 9.21
CA ASN A 24 15.94 -11.90 8.94
C ASN A 24 15.27 -13.01 9.79
N LYS A 25 16.04 -13.72 10.62
CA LYS A 25 15.47 -14.71 11.55
C LYS A 25 14.62 -14.02 12.60
N ILE A 26 13.46 -14.59 12.90
CA ILE A 26 12.56 -14.13 13.97
C ILE A 26 12.74 -15.00 15.21
N GLY A 27 12.51 -14.42 16.38
CA GLY A 27 12.71 -15.08 17.67
C GLY A 27 11.98 -14.34 18.78
N SER A 28 12.45 -14.46 20.01
CA SER A 28 11.81 -13.83 21.18
C SER A 28 11.91 -12.30 21.22
N SER A 29 12.91 -11.72 20.56
CA SER A 29 13.05 -10.26 20.45
C SER A 29 12.29 -9.75 19.22
N MET A 30 11.37 -8.80 19.44
CA MET A 30 10.55 -8.21 18.38
C MET A 30 11.40 -7.41 17.40
N LYS A 31 11.10 -7.57 16.11
CA LYS A 31 11.68 -6.81 14.99
C LYS A 31 10.62 -6.26 14.03
N SER A 32 9.34 -6.50 14.32
CA SER A 32 8.23 -5.98 13.53
C SER A 32 8.10 -4.48 13.75
N VAL A 33 7.68 -3.77 12.70
CA VAL A 33 7.52 -2.31 12.68
C VAL A 33 6.07 -1.86 12.69
N GLY A 34 5.14 -2.82 12.64
CA GLY A 34 3.70 -2.61 12.71
C GLY A 34 2.98 -3.95 12.61
N GLU A 35 1.66 -3.89 12.51
CA GLU A 35 0.80 -5.06 12.39
C GLU A 35 -0.51 -4.75 11.67
N VAL A 36 -1.13 -5.81 11.18
CA VAL A 36 -2.45 -5.77 10.57
C VAL A 36 -3.38 -6.69 11.32
N MET A 37 -4.66 -6.41 11.22
CA MET A 37 -5.71 -7.32 11.65
C MET A 37 -6.67 -7.55 10.50
N ALA A 38 -7.12 -8.79 10.33
CA ALA A 38 -8.09 -9.15 9.31
C ALA A 38 -9.21 -9.98 9.92
N ILE A 39 -10.41 -9.78 9.41
CA ILE A 39 -11.62 -10.42 9.92
C ILE A 39 -12.28 -11.21 8.79
N GLY A 40 -12.70 -12.42 9.10
CA GLY A 40 -13.42 -13.32 8.19
C GLY A 40 -14.16 -14.39 8.97
N ARG A 41 -15.17 -15.03 8.37
CA ARG A 41 -15.93 -16.10 9.05
C ARG A 41 -15.26 -17.47 8.94
N LYS A 42 -14.17 -17.55 8.18
CA LYS A 42 -13.27 -18.69 8.10
C LYS A 42 -11.85 -18.22 8.37
N PHE A 43 -11.02 -19.11 8.92
CA PHE A 43 -9.60 -18.82 9.11
C PHE A 43 -8.91 -18.52 7.77
N GLU A 44 -9.20 -19.30 6.73
CA GLU A 44 -8.62 -19.12 5.40
C GLU A 44 -8.91 -17.72 4.85
N GLU A 45 -10.14 -17.24 5.03
CA GLU A 45 -10.58 -15.91 4.61
C GLU A 45 -9.81 -14.80 5.34
N ALA A 46 -9.80 -14.83 6.67
CA ALA A 46 -9.09 -13.85 7.48
C ALA A 46 -7.56 -13.90 7.23
N PHE A 47 -7.00 -15.10 7.08
CA PHE A 47 -5.57 -15.30 6.86
C PHE A 47 -5.10 -14.74 5.51
N GLN A 48 -5.84 -14.96 4.42
CA GLN A 48 -5.47 -14.41 3.13
C GLN A 48 -5.62 -12.88 3.07
N LYS A 49 -6.66 -12.32 3.71
CA LYS A 49 -6.78 -10.86 3.88
C LYS A 49 -5.58 -10.28 4.64
N ALA A 50 -5.22 -10.88 5.78
CA ALA A 50 -4.08 -10.43 6.58
C ALA A 50 -2.77 -10.41 5.76
N LEU A 51 -2.52 -11.45 4.95
CA LEU A 51 -1.34 -11.51 4.08
C LEU A 51 -1.28 -10.33 3.09
N ARG A 52 -2.40 -9.96 2.47
CA ARG A 52 -2.47 -8.82 1.54
C ARG A 52 -2.36 -7.47 2.24
N MET A 53 -2.93 -7.38 3.44
CA MET A 53 -2.84 -6.18 4.28
C MET A 53 -1.40 -5.88 4.74
N VAL A 54 -0.58 -6.92 5.00
CA VAL A 54 0.83 -6.76 5.42
C VAL A 54 1.72 -6.22 4.29
N ASP A 55 1.48 -6.59 3.05
CA ASP A 55 2.31 -6.20 1.92
C ASP A 55 1.47 -6.11 0.64
N GLU A 56 1.37 -4.92 0.07
CA GLU A 56 0.56 -4.66 -1.13
C GLU A 56 1.04 -5.42 -2.37
N ASN A 57 2.28 -5.93 -2.35
CA ASN A 57 2.84 -6.76 -3.43
C ASN A 57 2.49 -8.25 -3.29
N VAL A 58 1.85 -8.65 -2.19
CA VAL A 58 1.44 -10.02 -1.92
C VAL A 58 -0.05 -10.16 -2.22
N ASN A 59 -0.41 -11.11 -3.08
CA ASN A 59 -1.81 -11.35 -3.47
C ASN A 59 -2.54 -12.36 -2.55
N GLY A 60 -1.86 -12.92 -1.54
CA GLY A 60 -2.42 -13.91 -0.63
C GLY A 60 -1.37 -14.97 -0.25
N PHE A 61 -1.82 -16.19 0.06
CA PHE A 61 -0.94 -17.30 0.40
C PHE A 61 -0.32 -17.95 -0.85
N ASP A 62 0.69 -17.27 -1.40
CA ASP A 62 1.28 -17.59 -2.71
C ASP A 62 2.51 -18.53 -2.60
N PRO A 63 2.47 -19.74 -3.21
CA PRO A 63 3.56 -20.71 -3.18
C PRO A 63 4.72 -20.40 -4.14
N TYR A 64 4.61 -19.39 -5.00
CA TYR A 64 5.62 -19.07 -6.02
C TYR A 64 6.58 -17.95 -5.60
N LEU A 65 6.27 -17.22 -4.52
CA LEU A 65 7.13 -16.14 -4.00
C LEU A 65 8.43 -16.65 -3.39
N ARG A 66 8.45 -17.88 -2.88
CA ARG A 66 9.63 -18.52 -2.28
C ARG A 66 9.75 -19.97 -2.74
N LYS A 67 10.98 -20.48 -2.71
CA LYS A 67 11.24 -21.91 -2.93
C LYS A 67 11.13 -22.66 -1.61
N VAL A 68 10.86 -23.96 -1.69
CA VAL A 68 10.89 -24.85 -0.53
C VAL A 68 12.28 -24.81 0.11
N ASN A 69 12.31 -24.60 1.43
CA ASN A 69 13.53 -24.54 2.21
C ASN A 69 13.24 -25.01 3.65
N ASP A 70 13.60 -26.26 3.95
CA ASP A 70 13.37 -26.87 5.27
C ASP A 70 14.03 -26.06 6.39
N LYS A 71 15.20 -25.46 6.14
CA LYS A 71 15.88 -24.64 7.14
C LYS A 71 15.09 -23.39 7.51
N GLU A 72 14.40 -22.74 6.57
CA GLU A 72 13.54 -21.60 6.88
C GLU A 72 12.19 -22.02 7.49
N LEU A 73 11.76 -23.26 7.26
CA LEU A 73 10.63 -23.84 7.97
C LEU A 73 11.00 -24.13 9.43
N GLU A 74 12.21 -24.61 9.72
CA GLU A 74 12.72 -24.84 11.09
C GLU A 74 13.10 -23.54 11.80
N GLU A 75 13.86 -22.67 11.13
CA GLU A 75 14.35 -21.40 11.65
C GLU A 75 13.51 -20.26 11.05
N PRO A 76 12.48 -19.78 11.77
CA PRO A 76 11.48 -18.90 11.17
C PRO A 76 12.09 -17.55 10.72
N THR A 77 11.59 -17.07 9.57
CA THR A 77 11.91 -15.76 8.99
C THR A 77 10.61 -14.96 8.75
N ASP A 78 10.74 -13.68 8.40
CA ASP A 78 9.62 -12.83 7.98
C ASP A 78 8.91 -13.34 6.70
N LYS A 79 9.52 -14.28 5.97
CA LYS A 79 8.96 -14.88 4.74
C LYS A 79 8.59 -16.36 4.89
N ARG A 80 8.65 -16.93 6.11
CA ARG A 80 8.36 -18.35 6.39
C ARG A 80 7.01 -18.81 5.83
N MET A 81 5.98 -17.97 5.88
CA MET A 81 4.64 -18.34 5.39
C MET A 81 4.65 -18.70 3.89
N PHE A 82 5.44 -18.01 3.07
CA PHE A 82 5.54 -18.31 1.64
C PHE A 82 6.39 -19.56 1.36
N VAL A 83 7.38 -19.86 2.22
CA VAL A 83 8.10 -21.14 2.17
C VAL A 83 7.16 -22.29 2.53
N LEU A 84 6.25 -22.08 3.50
CA LEU A 84 5.24 -23.04 3.89
C LEU A 84 4.21 -23.28 2.77
N ALA A 85 3.77 -22.22 2.08
CA ALA A 85 2.94 -22.32 0.89
C ALA A 85 3.62 -23.17 -0.20
N ALA A 86 4.90 -22.89 -0.49
CA ALA A 86 5.68 -23.66 -1.45
C ALA A 86 5.82 -25.13 -1.07
N ALA A 87 6.02 -25.43 0.23
CA ALA A 87 6.14 -26.80 0.73
C ALA A 87 4.82 -27.58 0.62
N LEU A 88 3.69 -26.94 0.92
CA LEU A 88 2.35 -27.51 0.69
C LEU A 88 2.11 -27.78 -0.80
N LYS A 89 2.50 -26.84 -1.68
CA LYS A 89 2.43 -27.00 -3.14
C LYS A 89 3.32 -28.15 -3.64
N ALA A 90 4.45 -28.38 -2.98
CA ALA A 90 5.34 -29.52 -3.21
C ALA A 90 4.87 -30.82 -2.52
N ASN A 91 3.62 -30.87 -2.04
CA ASN A 91 2.98 -32.04 -1.42
C ASN A 91 3.65 -32.53 -0.12
N TYR A 92 4.23 -31.63 0.68
CA TYR A 92 4.70 -32.00 2.02
C TYR A 92 3.50 -32.42 2.89
N THR A 93 3.70 -33.45 3.71
CA THR A 93 2.66 -33.90 4.65
C THR A 93 2.53 -32.91 5.81
N ILE A 94 1.33 -32.85 6.39
CA ILE A 94 1.04 -32.01 7.55
C ILE A 94 1.89 -32.41 8.75
N ASP A 95 2.15 -33.71 8.94
CA ASP A 95 3.04 -34.20 10.00
C ASP A 95 4.47 -33.69 9.82
N ARG A 96 5.00 -33.72 8.59
CA ARG A 96 6.33 -33.18 8.31
C ARG A 96 6.39 -31.68 8.56
N LEU A 97 5.39 -30.93 8.10
CA LEU A 97 5.33 -29.49 8.32
C LEU A 97 5.18 -29.14 9.80
N TYR A 98 4.41 -29.92 10.56
CA TYR A 98 4.34 -29.78 12.01
C TYR A 98 5.71 -30.03 12.64
N GLU A 99 6.43 -31.08 12.23
CA GLU A 99 7.75 -31.37 12.80
C GLU A 99 8.76 -30.26 12.56
N LEU A 100 8.79 -29.70 11.35
CA LEU A 100 9.67 -28.58 10.98
C LEU A 100 9.24 -27.30 11.69
N THR A 101 7.93 -27.00 11.74
CA THR A 101 7.48 -25.65 12.08
C THR A 101 6.99 -25.47 13.51
N LYS A 102 6.50 -26.56 14.11
CA LYS A 102 5.70 -26.61 15.35
C LYS A 102 4.42 -25.77 15.31
N ILE A 103 3.97 -25.36 14.12
CA ILE A 103 2.65 -24.76 13.92
C ILE A 103 1.61 -25.86 14.04
N ASP A 104 0.56 -25.64 14.84
CA ASP A 104 -0.49 -26.64 15.08
C ASP A 104 -1.09 -27.16 13.76
N LYS A 105 -1.35 -28.47 13.73
CA LYS A 105 -1.84 -29.17 12.54
C LYS A 105 -3.15 -28.60 12.02
N TRP A 106 -4.00 -28.05 12.90
CA TRP A 106 -5.24 -27.40 12.50
C TRP A 106 -4.97 -26.25 11.52
N PHE A 107 -4.03 -25.35 11.84
CA PHE A 107 -3.68 -24.23 10.94
C PHE A 107 -3.07 -24.73 9.64
N LEU A 108 -2.19 -25.75 9.71
CA LEU A 108 -1.56 -26.33 8.53
C LEU A 108 -2.60 -26.95 7.57
N GLU A 109 -3.62 -27.63 8.09
CA GLU A 109 -4.70 -28.17 7.28
C GLU A 109 -5.54 -27.04 6.64
N LYS A 110 -5.79 -25.95 7.36
CA LYS A 110 -6.49 -24.78 6.78
C LYS A 110 -5.67 -24.10 5.68
N MET A 111 -4.37 -23.96 5.87
CA MET A 111 -3.47 -23.45 4.83
C MET A 111 -3.42 -24.38 3.61
N LYS A 112 -3.48 -25.70 3.84
CA LYS A 112 -3.56 -26.69 2.75
C LYS A 112 -4.84 -26.55 1.93
N ASN A 113 -5.99 -26.23 2.54
CA ASN A 113 -7.24 -25.98 1.81
C ASN A 113 -7.07 -24.89 0.74
N ILE A 114 -6.34 -23.82 1.07
CA ILE A 114 -6.03 -22.73 0.14
C ILE A 114 -5.23 -23.26 -1.05
N ILE A 115 -4.15 -24.01 -0.80
CA ILE A 115 -3.30 -24.58 -1.87
C ILE A 115 -4.05 -25.59 -2.73
N VAL A 116 -4.91 -26.41 -2.12
CA VAL A 116 -5.77 -27.36 -2.84
C VAL A 116 -6.71 -26.61 -3.80
N HIS A 117 -7.37 -25.54 -3.34
CA HIS A 117 -8.25 -24.76 -4.20
C HIS A 117 -7.49 -23.99 -5.28
N MET A 118 -6.30 -23.47 -4.96
CA MET A 118 -5.41 -22.86 -5.95
C MET A 118 -5.05 -23.85 -7.07
N ASN A 119 -4.76 -25.12 -6.74
CA ASN A 119 -4.50 -26.14 -7.75
C ASN A 119 -5.71 -26.36 -8.67
N ILE A 120 -6.95 -26.27 -8.17
CA ILE A 120 -8.17 -26.38 -8.97
C ILE A 120 -8.27 -25.21 -9.96
N LEU A 121 -8.00 -23.99 -9.50
CA LEU A 121 -8.03 -22.79 -10.34
C LEU A 121 -6.95 -22.78 -11.43
N GLU A 122 -5.80 -23.40 -11.18
CA GLU A 122 -4.69 -23.44 -12.15
C GLU A 122 -4.82 -24.52 -13.24
N ILE A 123 -5.86 -25.37 -13.17
CA ILE A 123 -6.11 -26.38 -14.20
C ILE A 123 -6.28 -25.71 -15.56
N ASP A 124 -5.69 -26.30 -16.60
CA ASP A 124 -5.66 -25.75 -17.97
C ASP A 124 -7.03 -25.34 -18.53
N LYS A 125 -8.10 -26.00 -18.08
CA LYS A 125 -9.49 -25.68 -18.42
C LYS A 125 -9.84 -24.21 -18.21
N TRP A 126 -9.27 -23.56 -17.18
CA TRP A 126 -9.60 -22.19 -16.80
C TRP A 126 -8.77 -21.12 -17.51
N LYS A 127 -7.71 -21.50 -18.23
CA LYS A 127 -6.79 -20.55 -18.87
C LYS A 127 -7.53 -19.70 -19.91
N GLY A 128 -7.76 -18.42 -19.58
CA GLY A 128 -8.49 -17.49 -20.44
C GLY A 128 -9.98 -17.82 -20.63
N SER A 129 -10.56 -18.68 -19.80
CA SER A 129 -11.96 -19.09 -19.87
C SER A 129 -12.74 -18.67 -18.61
N LYS A 130 -14.08 -18.76 -18.66
CA LYS A 130 -14.94 -18.42 -17.52
C LYS A 130 -14.86 -19.52 -16.46
N ILE A 131 -14.53 -19.13 -15.24
CA ILE A 131 -14.55 -20.01 -14.05
C ILE A 131 -15.98 -20.47 -13.74
N GLU A 132 -16.17 -21.71 -13.30
CA GLU A 132 -17.48 -22.16 -12.80
C GLU A 132 -17.89 -21.36 -11.56
N SER A 133 -19.18 -21.02 -11.47
CA SER A 133 -19.70 -20.15 -10.40
C SER A 133 -19.39 -20.70 -8.99
N ASN A 134 -19.46 -22.02 -8.81
CA ASN A 134 -19.16 -22.67 -7.54
C ASN A 134 -17.68 -22.55 -7.16
N ASP A 135 -16.76 -22.79 -8.10
CA ASP A 135 -15.31 -22.69 -7.85
C ASP A 135 -14.89 -21.25 -7.55
N LEU A 136 -15.50 -20.28 -8.25
CA LEU A 136 -15.29 -18.87 -7.98
C LEU A 136 -15.81 -18.49 -6.59
N LEU A 137 -17.03 -18.91 -6.22
CA LEU A 137 -17.59 -18.65 -4.89
C LEU A 137 -16.73 -19.26 -3.78
N ILE A 138 -16.30 -20.51 -3.94
CA ILE A 138 -15.41 -21.18 -2.96
C ILE A 138 -14.09 -20.42 -2.84
N ALA A 139 -13.50 -19.95 -3.94
CA ALA A 139 -12.28 -19.14 -3.90
C ALA A 139 -12.50 -17.88 -3.05
N LYS A 140 -13.59 -17.14 -3.28
CA LYS A 140 -13.91 -15.95 -2.50
C LYS A 140 -14.17 -16.26 -1.02
N GLN A 141 -14.86 -17.36 -0.72
CA GLN A 141 -15.11 -17.82 0.65
C GLN A 141 -13.84 -18.27 1.40
N LEU A 142 -12.80 -18.67 0.68
CA LEU A 142 -11.47 -18.95 1.21
C LEU A 142 -10.58 -17.69 1.25
N GLY A 143 -11.09 -16.53 0.86
CA GLY A 143 -10.38 -15.24 0.91
C GLY A 143 -9.48 -14.93 -0.26
N PHE A 144 -9.60 -15.62 -1.40
CA PHE A 144 -8.83 -15.28 -2.60
C PHE A 144 -9.24 -13.90 -3.13
N SER A 145 -8.26 -13.04 -3.43
CA SER A 145 -8.52 -11.79 -4.16
C SER A 145 -8.75 -12.05 -5.64
N ASP A 146 -9.43 -11.13 -6.31
CA ASP A 146 -9.65 -11.13 -7.74
C ASP A 146 -8.30 -11.11 -8.49
N LYS A 147 -7.27 -10.42 -7.94
CA LYS A 147 -5.87 -10.48 -8.43
C LYS A 147 -5.29 -11.89 -8.36
N GLN A 148 -5.42 -12.57 -7.21
CA GLN A 148 -4.87 -13.91 -7.03
C GLN A 148 -5.53 -14.92 -7.96
N ILE A 149 -6.86 -14.85 -8.08
CA ILE A 149 -7.64 -15.70 -9.01
C ILE A 149 -7.19 -15.42 -10.45
N ALA A 150 -7.06 -14.16 -10.83
CA ALA A 150 -6.61 -13.74 -12.16
C ALA A 150 -5.23 -14.33 -12.49
N SER A 151 -4.29 -14.33 -11.55
CA SER A 151 -2.97 -14.94 -11.72
C SER A 151 -3.08 -16.46 -11.96
N CYS A 152 -3.91 -17.17 -11.20
CA CYS A 152 -4.09 -18.62 -11.36
C CYS A 152 -4.66 -18.98 -12.75
N VAL A 153 -5.65 -18.24 -13.24
CA VAL A 153 -6.35 -18.54 -14.50
C VAL A 153 -5.77 -17.79 -15.71
N LYS A 154 -4.68 -17.05 -15.54
CA LYS A 154 -4.03 -16.22 -16.58
C LYS A 154 -4.99 -15.20 -17.21
N SER A 155 -5.69 -14.45 -16.37
CA SER A 155 -6.63 -13.39 -16.74
C SER A 155 -6.23 -12.06 -16.08
N THR A 156 -7.12 -11.07 -16.10
CA THR A 156 -6.94 -9.78 -15.43
C THR A 156 -7.90 -9.66 -14.24
N GLU A 157 -7.50 -8.90 -13.22
CA GLU A 157 -8.33 -8.59 -12.05
C GLU A 157 -9.71 -8.05 -12.45
N ALA A 158 -9.74 -7.10 -13.40
CA ALA A 158 -10.99 -6.53 -13.91
C ALA A 158 -11.91 -7.57 -14.57
N ALA A 159 -11.36 -8.59 -15.25
CA ALA A 159 -12.16 -9.65 -15.85
C ALA A 159 -12.79 -10.55 -14.78
N ILE A 160 -12.04 -10.89 -13.72
CA ILE A 160 -12.54 -11.66 -12.58
C ILE A 160 -13.63 -10.89 -11.84
N ARG A 161 -13.40 -9.60 -11.54
CA ARG A 161 -14.40 -8.72 -10.90
C ARG A 161 -15.71 -8.70 -11.68
N ARG A 162 -15.65 -8.45 -13.00
CA ARG A 162 -16.86 -8.43 -13.86
C ARG A 162 -17.58 -9.77 -13.88
N GLN A 163 -16.83 -10.87 -13.96
CA GLN A 163 -17.42 -12.20 -13.91
C GLN A 163 -18.14 -12.43 -12.57
N ARG A 164 -17.49 -12.09 -11.46
CA ARG A 164 -18.02 -12.19 -10.10
C ARG A 164 -19.32 -11.40 -9.94
N GLN A 165 -19.34 -10.14 -10.39
CA GLN A 165 -20.54 -9.30 -10.42
C GLN A 165 -21.66 -9.90 -11.28
N SER A 166 -21.34 -10.41 -12.48
CA SER A 166 -22.34 -11.02 -13.38
C SER A 166 -23.00 -12.27 -12.81
N LEU A 167 -22.35 -12.94 -11.86
CA LEU A 167 -22.84 -14.13 -11.18
C LEU A 167 -23.50 -13.81 -9.82
N GLY A 168 -23.55 -12.54 -9.42
CA GLY A 168 -24.07 -12.12 -8.11
C GLY A 168 -23.21 -12.58 -6.93
N ILE A 169 -21.93 -12.89 -7.15
CA ILE A 169 -21.01 -13.32 -6.09
C ILE A 169 -20.43 -12.06 -5.45
N LEU A 170 -21.15 -11.45 -4.51
CA LEU A 170 -20.74 -10.22 -3.83
C LEU A 170 -20.50 -10.48 -2.34
N PRO A 171 -19.60 -9.73 -1.68
CA PRO A 171 -19.43 -9.86 -0.25
C PRO A 171 -20.65 -9.30 0.49
N SER A 172 -20.96 -9.91 1.63
CA SER A 172 -21.91 -9.36 2.61
C SER A 172 -21.18 -8.46 3.60
N VAL A 173 -21.87 -7.42 4.09
CA VAL A 173 -21.38 -6.52 5.13
C VAL A 173 -21.88 -7.04 6.48
N LYS A 174 -20.96 -7.33 7.40
CA LYS A 174 -21.27 -7.89 8.73
C LYS A 174 -20.81 -6.99 9.86
N GLN A 175 -21.58 -6.95 10.95
CA GLN A 175 -21.27 -6.16 12.13
C GLN A 175 -20.41 -6.93 13.13
N ILE A 176 -19.62 -6.18 13.90
CA ILE A 176 -18.91 -6.62 15.09
C ILE A 176 -19.70 -6.13 16.30
N ASP A 177 -20.35 -7.06 17.00
CA ASP A 177 -21.31 -6.76 18.07
C ASP A 177 -20.89 -7.25 19.46
N THR A 178 -19.77 -7.97 19.57
CA THR A 178 -19.23 -8.61 20.79
C THR A 178 -20.09 -9.74 21.39
N VAL A 179 -21.25 -10.04 20.82
CA VAL A 179 -22.26 -10.97 21.37
C VAL A 179 -22.75 -12.01 20.36
N ALA A 180 -22.13 -12.11 19.19
CA ALA A 180 -22.47 -13.07 18.14
C ALA A 180 -23.95 -13.00 17.74
N ALA A 181 -24.44 -11.78 17.51
CA ALA A 181 -25.81 -11.43 17.15
C ALA A 181 -26.89 -11.80 18.18
N GLU A 182 -26.53 -12.05 19.44
CA GLU A 182 -27.52 -12.23 20.53
C GLU A 182 -28.35 -10.96 20.73
N TRP A 183 -27.73 -9.79 20.57
CA TRP A 183 -28.36 -8.47 20.70
C TRP A 183 -28.01 -7.60 19.49
N PRO A 184 -28.94 -6.75 19.03
CA PRO A 184 -28.64 -5.82 17.94
C PRO A 184 -27.58 -4.81 18.37
N SER A 185 -26.63 -4.52 17.47
CA SER A 185 -25.61 -3.50 17.70
C SER A 185 -26.03 -2.15 17.11
N GLU A 186 -25.87 -1.09 17.88
CA GLU A 186 -26.00 0.29 17.39
C GLU A 186 -24.71 0.78 16.71
N THR A 187 -23.57 0.10 16.93
CA THR A 187 -22.29 0.47 16.31
C THR A 187 -22.15 -0.15 14.93
N ASN A 188 -21.73 0.64 13.95
CA ASN A 188 -21.40 0.16 12.61
C ASN A 188 -19.90 -0.11 12.51
N TYR A 189 -19.43 -1.06 13.32
CA TYR A 189 -18.10 -1.63 13.16
C TYR A 189 -18.21 -2.87 12.26
N LEU A 190 -17.62 -2.82 11.07
CA LEU A 190 -18.00 -3.66 9.93
C LEU A 190 -16.80 -4.41 9.34
N TYR A 191 -17.09 -5.55 8.73
CA TYR A 191 -16.17 -6.27 7.85
C TYR A 191 -16.94 -6.93 6.70
N LEU A 192 -16.24 -7.27 5.61
CA LEU A 192 -16.81 -7.95 4.45
C LEU A 192 -16.59 -9.45 4.54
N THR A 193 -17.55 -10.24 4.06
CA THR A 193 -17.35 -11.69 3.94
C THR A 193 -18.19 -12.32 2.84
N TYR A 194 -17.64 -13.34 2.19
CA TYR A 194 -18.40 -14.19 1.24
C TYR A 194 -19.07 -15.38 1.92
N ASN A 195 -18.90 -15.53 3.23
CA ASN A 195 -19.51 -16.56 4.06
C ASN A 195 -20.78 -16.03 4.77
N GLY A 196 -21.49 -15.11 4.10
CA GLY A 196 -22.76 -14.53 4.52
C GLY A 196 -23.71 -14.42 3.34
N ASN A 197 -25.01 -14.34 3.63
CA ASN A 197 -26.06 -14.30 2.61
C ASN A 197 -26.83 -12.97 2.60
N THR A 198 -26.60 -12.10 3.58
CA THR A 198 -27.29 -10.82 3.78
C THR A 198 -26.34 -9.80 4.41
N HIS A 199 -26.61 -8.52 4.20
CA HIS A 199 -25.97 -7.44 4.95
C HIS A 199 -26.64 -7.28 6.33
N ASP A 200 -25.88 -6.86 7.34
CA ASP A 200 -26.41 -6.57 8.68
C ASP A 200 -26.91 -5.12 8.82
N ILE A 201 -26.58 -4.26 7.84
CA ILE A 201 -26.95 -2.84 7.82
C ILE A 201 -27.67 -2.47 6.53
N GLU A 202 -28.38 -1.33 6.55
CA GLU A 202 -28.95 -0.69 5.36
C GLU A 202 -27.95 0.28 4.71
N PHE A 203 -28.21 0.68 3.45
CA PHE A 203 -27.34 1.57 2.68
C PHE A 203 -28.12 2.79 2.17
N PRO A 204 -28.40 3.79 3.03
CA PRO A 204 -29.19 4.95 2.64
C PRO A 204 -28.41 5.97 1.77
N GLY A 205 -27.09 5.80 1.59
CA GLY A 205 -26.22 6.75 0.89
C GLY A 205 -25.98 8.05 1.69
N GLY A 206 -25.34 9.03 1.04
CA GLY A 206 -25.07 10.35 1.65
C GLY A 206 -23.90 10.36 2.64
N TYR A 207 -23.01 9.37 2.54
CA TYR A 207 -21.77 9.30 3.33
C TYR A 207 -20.59 9.84 2.54
N THR A 208 -19.57 10.36 3.23
CA THR A 208 -18.25 10.67 2.67
C THR A 208 -17.28 9.59 3.09
N MET A 209 -16.59 8.96 2.14
CA MET A 209 -15.64 7.89 2.42
C MET A 209 -14.23 8.46 2.62
N VAL A 210 -13.55 8.02 3.67
CA VAL A 210 -12.14 8.34 3.97
C VAL A 210 -11.37 7.03 4.02
N VAL A 211 -10.27 6.96 3.27
CA VAL A 211 -9.40 5.78 3.22
C VAL A 211 -8.16 6.03 4.06
N GLY A 212 -7.87 5.12 4.99
CA GLY A 212 -6.77 5.24 5.95
C GLY A 212 -5.41 4.87 5.38
N SER A 213 -4.43 4.76 6.28
CA SER A 213 -3.04 4.48 5.93
C SER A 213 -2.68 3.00 5.81
N GLY A 214 -3.54 2.11 6.31
CA GLY A 214 -3.21 0.71 6.46
C GLY A 214 -2.08 0.51 7.46
N VAL A 215 -1.24 -0.50 7.20
CA VAL A 215 -0.19 -0.94 8.13
C VAL A 215 0.93 0.08 8.28
N TYR A 216 1.33 0.33 9.53
CA TYR A 216 2.54 1.08 9.81
C TYR A 216 3.79 0.35 9.30
N ARG A 217 4.68 1.12 8.68
CA ARG A 217 5.96 0.67 8.14
C ARG A 217 6.96 1.82 8.20
N ILE A 218 8.24 1.56 8.00
CA ILE A 218 9.25 2.63 8.02
C ILE A 218 8.97 3.57 6.84
N GLY A 219 8.75 4.85 7.13
CA GLY A 219 8.35 5.88 6.17
C GLY A 219 6.83 6.05 5.98
N SER A 220 6.01 5.33 6.75
CA SER A 220 4.56 5.55 6.82
C SER A 220 4.03 5.08 8.17
N SER A 221 3.82 6.01 9.09
CA SER A 221 3.44 5.77 10.48
C SER A 221 2.20 6.58 10.87
N VAL A 222 2.09 6.94 12.15
CA VAL A 222 0.94 7.60 12.79
C VAL A 222 0.60 8.96 12.19
N GLU A 223 1.51 9.62 11.49
CA GLU A 223 1.26 10.89 10.81
C GLU A 223 0.07 10.82 9.84
N PHE A 224 -0.08 9.72 9.10
CA PHE A 224 -1.20 9.54 8.18
C PHE A 224 -2.50 9.19 8.92
N ASP A 225 -2.41 8.44 10.03
CA ASP A 225 -3.57 8.20 10.90
C ASP A 225 -4.10 9.51 11.49
N TRP A 226 -3.19 10.38 11.93
CA TRP A 226 -3.51 11.71 12.45
C TRP A 226 -4.24 12.57 11.40
N CYS A 227 -3.77 12.56 10.14
CA CYS A 227 -4.43 13.24 9.03
C CYS A 227 -5.84 12.69 8.77
N ALA A 228 -6.01 11.37 8.73
CA ALA A 228 -7.31 10.74 8.53
C ALA A 228 -8.29 11.06 9.67
N VAL A 229 -7.86 10.97 10.93
CA VAL A 229 -8.68 11.33 12.10
C VAL A 229 -9.04 12.82 12.10
N GLY A 230 -8.10 13.70 11.75
CA GLY A 230 -8.37 15.12 11.57
C GLY A 230 -9.46 15.37 10.51
N CYS A 231 -9.37 14.69 9.37
CA CYS A 231 -10.37 14.76 8.31
C CYS A 231 -11.76 14.28 8.77
N LEU A 232 -11.84 13.14 9.46
CA LEU A 232 -13.09 12.61 10.00
C LEU A 232 -13.77 13.57 10.97
N ARG A 233 -12.98 14.20 11.87
CA ARG A 233 -13.48 15.19 12.83
C ARG A 233 -14.04 16.43 12.13
N GLU A 234 -13.35 16.94 11.12
CA GLU A 234 -13.85 18.10 10.38
C GLU A 234 -15.09 17.78 9.53
N LEU A 235 -15.17 16.59 8.92
CA LEU A 235 -16.39 16.15 8.23
C LEU A 235 -17.57 16.07 9.20
N ARG A 236 -17.36 15.55 10.42
CA ARG A 236 -18.36 15.51 11.49
C ARG A 236 -18.79 16.93 11.91
N ASN A 237 -17.85 17.86 12.07
CA ASN A 237 -18.14 19.27 12.38
C ASN A 237 -19.00 19.93 11.29
N LEU A 238 -18.81 19.53 10.03
CA LEU A 238 -19.60 19.97 8.87
C LEU A 238 -20.95 19.23 8.75
N GLY A 239 -21.30 18.36 9.70
CA GLY A 239 -22.54 17.58 9.71
C GLY A 239 -22.60 16.50 8.63
N ARG A 240 -21.46 16.07 8.09
CA ARG A 240 -21.38 14.99 7.11
C ARG A 240 -21.22 13.65 7.81
N LYS A 241 -21.92 12.63 7.30
CA LYS A 241 -21.73 11.25 7.73
C LYS A 241 -20.48 10.66 7.09
N THR A 242 -19.72 9.86 7.83
CA THR A 242 -18.43 9.36 7.38
C THR A 242 -18.35 7.84 7.34
N ILE A 243 -17.66 7.33 6.32
CA ILE A 243 -17.21 5.93 6.23
C ILE A 243 -15.69 5.95 6.34
N MET A 244 -15.12 5.17 7.24
CA MET A 244 -13.68 4.94 7.34
C MET A 244 -13.33 3.54 6.85
N ILE A 245 -12.30 3.40 6.01
CA ILE A 245 -11.74 2.10 5.62
C ILE A 245 -10.28 2.05 6.08
N ASN A 246 -9.97 1.18 7.05
CA ASN A 246 -8.61 0.94 7.51
C ASN A 246 -8.53 -0.42 8.22
N TYR A 247 -7.32 -0.95 8.40
CA TYR A 247 -7.11 -2.30 8.95
C TYR A 247 -5.96 -2.40 9.96
N ASN A 248 -5.45 -1.27 10.42
CA ASN A 248 -4.43 -1.24 11.46
C ASN A 248 -5.12 -1.29 12.84
N PRO A 249 -4.85 -2.29 13.69
CA PRO A 249 -5.47 -2.38 15.01
C PRO A 249 -4.90 -1.38 16.04
N GLU A 250 -3.78 -0.71 15.73
CA GLU A 250 -3.10 0.21 16.64
C GLU A 250 -3.59 1.67 16.51
N THR A 251 -4.42 1.96 15.51
CA THR A 251 -4.78 3.32 15.10
C THR A 251 -6.03 3.86 15.77
N VAL A 252 -6.10 5.19 15.92
CA VAL A 252 -7.32 5.85 16.40
C VAL A 252 -8.38 5.87 15.30
N SER A 253 -8.00 5.91 14.01
CA SER A 253 -8.99 5.85 12.93
C SER A 253 -9.79 4.55 12.87
N THR A 254 -9.32 3.47 13.50
CA THR A 254 -10.04 2.20 13.63
C THR A 254 -10.77 2.04 14.96
N ASP A 255 -10.90 3.12 15.73
CA ASP A 255 -11.88 3.18 16.82
C ASP A 255 -13.28 3.46 16.25
N TYR A 256 -14.28 2.72 16.73
CA TYR A 256 -15.63 2.74 16.17
C TYR A 256 -16.36 4.07 16.45
N ASP A 257 -15.88 4.88 17.39
CA ASP A 257 -16.47 6.18 17.75
C ASP A 257 -15.94 7.34 16.88
N MET A 258 -14.95 7.11 16.02
CA MET A 258 -14.35 8.13 15.15
C MET A 258 -15.13 8.40 13.87
N CYS A 259 -15.97 7.47 13.42
CA CYS A 259 -16.77 7.58 12.19
C CYS A 259 -18.15 6.97 12.36
N ASP A 260 -19.07 7.23 11.43
CA ASP A 260 -20.42 6.64 11.48
C ASP A 260 -20.44 5.18 11.03
N ARG A 261 -19.48 4.79 10.18
CA ARG A 261 -19.27 3.42 9.69
C ARG A 261 -17.77 3.14 9.55
N LEU A 262 -17.28 2.14 10.27
CA LEU A 262 -15.90 1.69 10.18
C LEU A 262 -15.85 0.33 9.47
N TYR A 263 -15.24 0.27 8.29
CA TYR A 263 -14.90 -0.98 7.63
C TYR A 263 -13.46 -1.38 7.99
N PHE A 264 -13.33 -2.43 8.79
CA PHE A 264 -12.04 -3.04 9.12
C PHE A 264 -11.56 -3.95 7.99
N GLU A 265 -11.15 -3.33 6.88
CA GLU A 265 -10.97 -4.01 5.61
C GLU A 265 -9.73 -3.56 4.85
N GLU A 266 -9.32 -4.42 3.92
CA GLU A 266 -8.14 -4.23 3.07
C GLU A 266 -8.29 -2.98 2.20
N ILE A 267 -7.22 -2.17 2.12
CA ILE A 267 -7.16 -1.02 1.22
C ILE A 267 -6.61 -1.50 -0.13
N SER A 268 -7.49 -2.08 -0.94
CA SER A 268 -7.21 -2.46 -2.33
C SER A 268 -8.33 -2.00 -3.24
N PHE A 269 -8.03 -1.89 -4.54
CA PHE A 269 -9.03 -1.50 -5.55
C PHE A 269 -10.29 -2.38 -5.45
N GLU A 270 -10.12 -3.71 -5.34
CA GLU A 270 -11.23 -4.65 -5.24
C GLU A 270 -12.17 -4.34 -4.05
N VAL A 271 -11.60 -4.17 -2.86
CA VAL A 271 -12.36 -4.04 -1.62
C VAL A 271 -12.95 -2.64 -1.48
N VAL A 272 -12.17 -1.59 -1.76
CA VAL A 272 -12.65 -0.21 -1.72
C VAL A 272 -13.78 -0.02 -2.74
N MET A 273 -13.68 -0.62 -3.93
CA MET A 273 -14.75 -0.56 -4.93
C MET A 273 -15.97 -1.38 -4.52
N ASP A 274 -15.81 -2.55 -3.89
CA ASP A 274 -16.95 -3.33 -3.35
C ASP A 274 -17.73 -2.53 -2.29
N ILE A 275 -17.03 -1.78 -1.43
CA ILE A 275 -17.67 -0.90 -0.43
C ILE A 275 -18.31 0.31 -1.11
N TYR A 276 -17.62 0.93 -2.08
CA TYR A 276 -18.15 2.08 -2.83
C TYR A 276 -19.45 1.73 -3.57
N ASP A 277 -19.49 0.57 -4.24
CA ASP A 277 -20.65 0.09 -5.00
C ASP A 277 -21.89 -0.10 -4.11
N VAL A 278 -21.72 -0.60 -2.89
CA VAL A 278 -22.83 -0.87 -1.97
C VAL A 278 -23.24 0.36 -1.15
N GLU A 279 -22.29 1.17 -0.70
CA GLU A 279 -22.54 2.36 0.11
C GLU A 279 -23.01 3.57 -0.71
N ASN A 280 -22.63 3.64 -1.99
CA ASN A 280 -22.87 4.77 -2.89
C ASN A 280 -22.57 6.13 -2.22
N PRO A 281 -21.32 6.36 -1.78
CA PRO A 281 -20.94 7.57 -1.07
C PRO A 281 -20.94 8.80 -2.00
N GLU A 282 -20.98 9.99 -1.43
CA GLU A 282 -20.87 11.25 -2.18
C GLU A 282 -19.50 11.40 -2.87
N GLY A 283 -18.47 10.75 -2.33
CA GLY A 283 -17.13 10.68 -2.89
C GLY A 283 -16.13 10.09 -1.88
N ILE A 284 -14.89 9.91 -2.35
CA ILE A 284 -13.78 9.29 -1.61
C ILE A 284 -12.65 10.30 -1.39
N ILE A 285 -12.18 10.42 -0.16
CA ILE A 285 -10.97 11.16 0.21
C ILE A 285 -9.81 10.17 0.37
N LEU A 286 -8.81 10.27 -0.50
CA LEU A 286 -7.62 9.40 -0.53
C LEU A 286 -6.37 10.06 0.05
N CYS A 287 -6.27 11.40 -0.06
CA CYS A 287 -5.05 12.16 0.21
C CYS A 287 -4.60 12.22 1.68
N MET A 288 -5.34 11.59 2.60
CA MET A 288 -5.01 11.57 4.03
C MET A 288 -4.34 10.27 4.47
N GLY A 289 -4.40 9.20 3.67
CA GLY A 289 -3.88 7.87 4.03
C GLY A 289 -2.53 7.52 3.41
N GLY A 290 -1.78 8.49 2.88
CA GLY A 290 -0.44 8.25 2.33
C GLY A 290 -0.44 7.49 1.00
N GLN A 291 0.58 6.67 0.77
CA GLN A 291 0.84 6.07 -0.55
C GLN A 291 -0.19 5.01 -0.97
N LEU A 292 -0.66 4.19 -0.03
CA LEU A 292 -1.51 3.03 -0.35
C LEU A 292 -2.85 3.44 -1.00
N PRO A 293 -3.59 4.44 -0.48
CA PRO A 293 -4.77 4.98 -1.17
C PRO A 293 -4.43 5.71 -2.48
N ASN A 294 -3.31 6.43 -2.54
CA ASN A 294 -2.89 7.12 -3.77
C ASN A 294 -2.61 6.12 -4.92
N ASN A 295 -2.03 4.95 -4.61
CA ASN A 295 -1.73 3.90 -5.59
C ASN A 295 -2.98 3.37 -6.29
N ILE A 296 -4.15 3.38 -5.63
CA ILE A 296 -5.41 2.88 -6.21
C ILE A 296 -6.29 3.99 -6.81
N ALA A 297 -5.89 5.25 -6.70
CA ALA A 297 -6.70 6.39 -7.13
C ALA A 297 -7.10 6.33 -8.61
N MET A 298 -6.14 5.99 -9.49
CA MET A 298 -6.40 5.88 -10.93
C MET A 298 -7.29 4.70 -11.30
N ASP A 299 -7.20 3.58 -10.57
CA ASP A 299 -8.04 2.42 -10.83
C ASP A 299 -9.48 2.67 -10.38
N LEU A 300 -9.67 3.35 -9.23
CA LEU A 300 -10.98 3.83 -8.78
C LEU A 300 -11.58 4.82 -9.79
N HIS A 301 -10.80 5.79 -10.26
CA HIS A 301 -11.23 6.78 -11.25
C HIS A 301 -11.70 6.14 -12.57
N ARG A 302 -10.93 5.17 -13.09
CA ARG A 302 -11.28 4.44 -14.33
C ARG A 302 -12.56 3.61 -14.21
N ASN A 303 -12.99 3.32 -12.99
CA ASN A 303 -14.26 2.64 -12.69
C ASN A 303 -15.31 3.62 -12.15
N GLU A 304 -15.18 4.91 -12.48
CA GLU A 304 -16.18 5.96 -12.23
C GLU A 304 -16.44 6.27 -10.75
N ALA A 305 -15.53 5.86 -9.86
CA ALA A 305 -15.58 6.29 -8.46
C ALA A 305 -15.23 7.78 -8.35
N ARG A 306 -16.04 8.54 -7.60
CA ARG A 306 -15.85 9.98 -7.43
C ARG A 306 -14.81 10.26 -6.35
N ILE A 307 -13.62 10.68 -6.78
CA ILE A 307 -12.55 11.12 -5.88
C ILE A 307 -12.75 12.60 -5.54
N LEU A 308 -12.63 12.96 -4.26
CA LEU A 308 -12.70 14.34 -3.76
C LEU A 308 -11.29 14.90 -3.56
N GLY A 309 -11.12 16.19 -3.89
CA GLY A 309 -9.84 16.87 -3.81
C GLY A 309 -9.06 16.82 -5.13
N THR A 310 -7.74 16.76 -5.05
CA THR A 310 -6.83 16.68 -6.21
C THR A 310 -7.18 15.47 -7.06
N SER A 311 -7.28 15.67 -8.38
CA SER A 311 -7.70 14.61 -9.30
C SER A 311 -6.68 13.46 -9.35
N PRO A 312 -7.15 12.22 -9.57
CA PRO A 312 -6.27 11.06 -9.79
C PRO A 312 -5.24 11.27 -10.90
N GLU A 313 -5.59 11.99 -11.97
CA GLU A 313 -4.67 12.32 -13.06
C GLU A 313 -3.57 13.29 -12.65
N SER A 314 -3.88 14.26 -11.77
CA SER A 314 -2.89 15.16 -11.20
C SER A 314 -1.95 14.40 -10.25
N ILE A 315 -2.48 13.49 -9.43
CA ILE A 315 -1.68 12.59 -8.59
C ILE A 315 -0.71 11.77 -9.45
N ASP A 316 -1.23 11.10 -10.49
CA ASP A 316 -0.41 10.33 -11.44
C ASP A 316 0.62 11.20 -12.18
N SER A 317 0.29 12.46 -12.46
CA SER A 317 1.23 13.40 -13.09
C SER A 317 2.37 13.81 -12.15
N ALA A 318 2.13 13.87 -10.83
CA ALA A 318 3.15 14.16 -9.83
C ALA A 318 4.03 12.93 -9.54
N GLU A 319 3.44 11.74 -9.43
CA GLU A 319 4.14 10.48 -9.16
C GLU A 319 4.96 10.00 -10.36
N ASN A 320 4.48 10.25 -11.58
CA ASN A 320 5.20 9.89 -12.80
C ASN A 320 6.30 10.91 -13.10
N ARG A 321 7.55 10.52 -12.82
CA ARG A 321 8.75 11.34 -13.03
C ARG A 321 8.85 11.99 -14.42
N PHE A 322 8.47 11.31 -15.50
CA PHE A 322 8.50 11.91 -16.84
C PHE A 322 7.45 13.01 -17.01
N LYS A 323 6.23 12.77 -16.52
CA LYS A 323 5.15 13.75 -16.57
C LYS A 323 5.53 14.96 -15.72
N PHE A 324 5.97 14.73 -14.49
CA PHE A 324 6.38 15.77 -13.56
C PHE A 324 7.55 16.61 -14.11
N SER A 325 8.62 15.97 -14.58
CA SER A 325 9.78 16.67 -15.17
C SER A 325 9.37 17.58 -16.32
N ARG A 326 8.52 17.12 -17.23
CA ARG A 326 8.04 17.93 -18.36
C ARG A 326 7.20 19.12 -17.91
N MET A 327 6.43 18.96 -16.83
CA MET A 327 5.65 20.06 -16.25
C MET A 327 6.57 21.14 -15.65
N LEU A 328 7.62 20.74 -14.93
CA LEU A 328 8.63 21.66 -14.40
C LEU A 328 9.33 22.43 -15.52
N ASP A 329 9.75 21.74 -16.59
CA ASP A 329 10.41 22.37 -17.75
C ASP A 329 9.52 23.43 -18.40
N LYS A 330 8.22 23.16 -18.54
CA LYS A 330 7.24 24.11 -19.11
C LYS A 330 7.16 25.42 -18.31
N LYS A 331 7.26 25.35 -16.98
CA LYS A 331 7.28 26.53 -16.08
C LYS A 331 8.70 27.04 -15.79
N LYS A 332 9.73 26.45 -16.40
CA LYS A 332 11.15 26.78 -16.18
C LYS A 332 11.54 26.67 -14.70
N ILE A 333 10.98 25.69 -14.00
CA ILE A 333 11.38 25.33 -12.64
C ILE A 333 12.60 24.41 -12.75
N SER A 334 13.66 24.75 -12.02
CA SER A 334 14.90 23.98 -12.03
C SER A 334 14.70 22.60 -11.42
N GLN A 335 15.36 21.60 -12.00
CA GLN A 335 15.42 20.24 -11.49
C GLN A 335 16.81 19.65 -11.77
N PRO A 336 17.30 18.69 -10.95
CA PRO A 336 18.55 18.00 -11.24
C PRO A 336 18.50 17.29 -12.60
N LEU A 337 19.62 17.28 -13.32
CA LEU A 337 19.73 16.49 -14.55
C LEU A 337 19.48 15.02 -14.23
N TRP A 338 18.60 14.37 -14.98
CA TRP A 338 18.24 12.98 -14.76
C TRP A 338 17.94 12.28 -16.08
N GLU A 339 18.10 10.95 -16.09
CA GLU A 339 17.76 10.09 -17.23
C GLU A 339 17.30 8.71 -16.73
N GLU A 340 16.37 8.09 -17.47
CA GLU A 340 15.99 6.69 -17.27
C GLU A 340 16.76 5.82 -18.27
N LEU A 341 17.49 4.84 -17.74
CA LEU A 341 18.52 4.11 -18.47
C LEU A 341 18.30 2.62 -18.31
N THR A 342 18.43 1.87 -19.41
CA THR A 342 18.19 0.41 -19.44
C THR A 342 19.46 -0.41 -19.55
N ASN A 343 20.62 0.23 -19.75
CA ASN A 343 21.88 -0.46 -19.91
C ASN A 343 23.04 0.27 -19.21
N LEU A 344 24.03 -0.51 -18.79
CA LEU A 344 25.18 -0.04 -18.01
C LEU A 344 26.00 1.02 -18.75
N GLN A 345 26.22 0.85 -20.06
CA GLN A 345 27.05 1.79 -20.83
C GLN A 345 26.42 3.17 -20.87
N SER A 346 25.11 3.26 -21.17
CA SER A 346 24.39 4.53 -21.15
C SER A 346 24.37 5.16 -19.76
N ALA A 347 24.32 4.36 -18.70
CA ALA A 347 24.43 4.86 -17.32
C ALA A 347 25.79 5.49 -17.02
N ILE A 348 26.88 4.84 -17.46
CA ILE A 348 28.24 5.38 -17.33
C ILE A 348 28.39 6.66 -18.15
N ASP A 349 27.92 6.67 -19.39
CA ASP A 349 28.00 7.83 -20.29
C ASP A 349 27.23 9.03 -19.72
N PHE A 350 26.03 8.80 -19.17
CA PHE A 350 25.26 9.83 -18.48
C PHE A 350 26.02 10.37 -17.26
N CYS A 351 26.52 9.51 -16.38
CA CYS A 351 27.26 9.94 -15.19
C CYS A 351 28.54 10.70 -15.53
N ASN A 352 29.25 10.33 -16.60
CA ASN A 352 30.42 11.05 -17.10
C ASN A 352 30.03 12.43 -17.65
N LYS A 353 28.88 12.54 -18.30
CA LYS A 353 28.35 13.79 -18.84
C LYS A 353 27.90 14.77 -17.75
N VAL A 354 27.18 14.30 -16.73
CA VAL A 354 26.66 15.16 -15.64
C VAL A 354 27.65 15.34 -14.49
N GLY A 355 28.66 14.47 -14.41
CA GLY A 355 29.68 14.43 -13.36
C GLY A 355 29.21 13.75 -12.08
N TYR A 356 30.10 13.04 -11.40
CA TYR A 356 29.85 12.45 -10.09
C TYR A 356 29.84 13.51 -8.96
N PRO A 357 29.19 13.24 -7.80
CA PRO A 357 28.37 12.07 -7.48
C PRO A 357 27.02 12.04 -8.23
N CYS A 358 26.45 10.85 -8.38
CA CYS A 358 25.14 10.59 -9.00
C CYS A 358 24.27 9.71 -8.10
N LEU A 359 22.99 10.04 -8.00
CA LEU A 359 21.99 9.27 -7.27
C LEU A 359 21.38 8.22 -8.19
N VAL A 360 21.46 6.96 -7.79
CA VAL A 360 20.96 5.81 -8.54
C VAL A 360 19.70 5.26 -7.85
N ARG A 361 18.61 5.18 -8.61
CA ARG A 361 17.30 4.70 -8.17
C ARG A 361 16.80 3.58 -9.09
N PRO A 362 16.85 2.31 -8.67
CA PRO A 362 16.27 1.21 -9.43
C PRO A 362 14.74 1.34 -9.47
N SER A 363 14.12 1.13 -10.63
CA SER A 363 12.67 1.34 -10.80
C SER A 363 11.78 0.32 -10.07
N TYR A 364 12.36 -0.71 -9.44
CA TYR A 364 11.60 -1.79 -8.76
C TYR A 364 11.53 -1.66 -7.23
N VAL A 365 12.00 -0.55 -6.63
CA VAL A 365 12.08 -0.41 -5.16
C VAL A 365 11.28 0.79 -4.66
N LEU A 366 10.21 0.51 -3.90
CA LEU A 366 9.47 1.50 -3.12
C LEU A 366 10.26 1.91 -1.87
N SER A 367 10.10 3.18 -1.47
CA SER A 367 10.59 3.74 -0.18
C SER A 367 12.11 3.79 0.01
N GLY A 368 12.87 4.02 -1.07
CA GLY A 368 14.30 4.37 -0.97
C GLY A 368 15.24 3.23 -0.52
N ALA A 369 14.73 2.02 -0.25
CA ALA A 369 15.48 0.92 0.35
C ALA A 369 16.68 0.42 -0.47
N ALA A 370 16.73 0.77 -1.77
CA ALA A 370 17.88 0.50 -2.63
C ALA A 370 18.57 1.76 -3.13
N MET A 371 18.10 2.98 -2.82
CA MET A 371 18.74 4.20 -3.33
C MET A 371 20.20 4.29 -2.88
N ASN A 372 21.08 4.67 -3.80
CA ASN A 372 22.50 4.77 -3.51
C ASN A 372 23.15 5.94 -4.25
N VAL A 373 24.18 6.52 -3.65
CA VAL A 373 24.98 7.59 -4.26
C VAL A 373 26.26 6.96 -4.78
N ALA A 374 26.42 6.96 -6.10
CA ALA A 374 27.67 6.58 -6.73
C ALA A 374 28.60 7.79 -6.75
N TYR A 375 29.82 7.64 -6.24
CA TYR A 375 30.84 8.70 -6.25
C TYR A 375 31.87 8.49 -7.36
N THR A 376 31.99 7.26 -7.84
CA THR A 376 32.91 6.87 -8.91
C THR A 376 32.23 5.93 -9.91
N PRO A 377 32.80 5.78 -11.13
CA PRO A 377 32.32 4.78 -12.10
C PRO A 377 32.31 3.36 -11.53
N LYS A 378 33.28 3.02 -10.67
CA LYS A 378 33.35 1.70 -10.04
C LYS A 378 32.18 1.47 -9.07
N ASP A 379 31.82 2.49 -8.28
CA ASP A 379 30.67 2.39 -7.37
C ASP A 379 29.37 2.13 -8.15
N LEU A 380 29.23 2.78 -9.31
CA LEU A 380 28.09 2.59 -10.20
C LEU A 380 28.05 1.16 -10.76
N GLU A 381 29.18 0.63 -11.23
CA GLU A 381 29.29 -0.75 -11.73
C GLU A 381 28.97 -1.78 -10.64
N ASP A 382 29.61 -1.67 -9.48
CA ASP A 382 29.41 -2.59 -8.35
C ASP A 382 27.93 -2.59 -7.91
N TYR A 383 27.32 -1.40 -7.87
CA TYR A 383 25.92 -1.23 -7.52
C TYR A 383 24.99 -1.84 -8.56
N LEU A 384 25.16 -1.51 -9.85
CA LEU A 384 24.31 -2.03 -10.92
C LEU A 384 24.47 -3.54 -11.08
N ALA A 385 25.67 -4.10 -10.88
CA ALA A 385 25.89 -5.54 -10.84
C ALA A 385 25.04 -6.19 -9.74
N SER A 386 25.11 -5.67 -8.51
CA SER A 386 24.31 -6.17 -7.38
C SER A 386 22.80 -6.02 -7.57
N ALA A 387 22.36 -4.98 -8.29
CA ALA A 387 20.96 -4.72 -8.60
C ALA A 387 20.44 -5.58 -9.76
N SER A 388 21.29 -5.92 -10.73
CA SER A 388 20.95 -6.72 -11.92
C SER A 388 20.75 -8.21 -11.64
N ASP A 389 21.33 -8.72 -10.55
CA ASP A 389 21.03 -10.06 -10.02
C ASP A 389 19.59 -10.18 -9.47
N VAL A 390 18.92 -9.04 -9.25
CA VAL A 390 17.55 -8.97 -8.69
C VAL A 390 16.49 -8.80 -9.80
N SER A 391 16.81 -8.17 -10.94
CA SER A 391 16.01 -8.22 -12.19
C SER A 391 16.79 -7.58 -13.35
N LYS A 392 16.79 -8.22 -14.52
CA LYS A 392 17.46 -7.72 -15.74
C LYS A 392 16.59 -6.83 -16.63
N ASP A 393 15.28 -6.79 -16.38
CA ASP A 393 14.29 -6.19 -17.29
C ASP A 393 13.74 -4.84 -16.79
N HIS A 394 14.36 -4.24 -15.78
CA HIS A 394 13.87 -2.98 -15.21
C HIS A 394 14.84 -1.82 -15.47
N PRO A 395 14.31 -0.66 -15.92
CA PRO A 395 15.11 0.54 -16.06
C PRO A 395 15.65 1.01 -14.70
N VAL A 396 16.69 1.84 -14.75
CA VAL A 396 17.28 2.53 -13.60
C VAL A 396 17.23 4.03 -13.87
N VAL A 397 16.72 4.78 -12.91
CA VAL A 397 16.71 6.23 -12.96
C VAL A 397 17.97 6.76 -12.29
N ILE A 398 18.76 7.54 -13.01
CA ILE A 398 19.95 8.20 -12.47
C ILE A 398 19.73 9.69 -12.48
N SER A 399 20.09 10.37 -11.40
CA SER A 399 20.01 11.83 -11.28
C SER A 399 21.33 12.40 -10.75
N LYS A 400 21.68 13.61 -11.18
CA LYS A 400 22.82 14.33 -10.60
C LYS A 400 22.58 14.55 -9.10
N PHE A 401 23.50 14.10 -8.26
CA PHE A 401 23.47 14.39 -6.84
C PHE A 401 24.10 15.76 -6.58
N ILE A 402 23.38 16.62 -5.87
CA ILE A 402 23.83 17.97 -5.50
C ILE A 402 24.33 17.89 -4.06
N GLY A 403 25.65 17.90 -3.90
CA GLY A 403 26.29 17.90 -2.57
C GLY A 403 26.24 19.29 -1.93
N ASP A 404 26.35 19.31 -0.60
CA ASP A 404 26.36 20.53 0.23
C ASP A 404 25.16 21.47 0.01
N ALA A 405 24.05 20.93 -0.51
CA ALA A 405 22.79 21.64 -0.63
C ALA A 405 21.97 21.47 0.65
N LYS A 406 21.20 22.51 0.99
CA LYS A 406 20.17 22.42 2.03
C LYS A 406 18.96 21.70 1.46
N GLU A 407 18.22 21.00 2.30
CA GLU A 407 16.94 20.42 1.91
C GLU A 407 15.80 21.17 2.61
N ILE A 408 14.71 21.40 1.88
CA ILE A 408 13.58 22.21 2.34
C ILE A 408 12.30 21.44 2.05
N ASP A 409 11.49 21.25 3.09
CA ASP A 409 10.14 20.72 2.99
C ASP A 409 9.14 21.87 2.97
N VAL A 410 8.16 21.78 2.07
CA VAL A 410 7.06 22.73 1.98
C VAL A 410 5.74 21.96 1.98
N ASP A 411 4.99 22.15 3.05
CA ASP A 411 3.63 21.62 3.18
C ASP A 411 2.64 22.72 2.88
N ALA A 412 1.68 22.46 2.01
CA ALA A 412 0.70 23.44 1.60
C ALA A 412 -0.67 22.84 1.36
N VAL A 413 -1.69 23.69 1.49
CA VAL A 413 -3.07 23.38 1.10
C VAL A 413 -3.47 24.35 0.01
N ALA A 414 -3.98 23.83 -1.10
CA ALA A 414 -4.47 24.62 -2.22
C ALA A 414 -5.95 24.34 -2.51
N LEU A 415 -6.60 25.30 -3.17
CA LEU A 415 -7.93 25.18 -3.73
C LEU A 415 -7.88 25.68 -5.17
N ASP A 416 -8.26 24.83 -6.12
CA ASP A 416 -8.20 25.13 -7.56
C ASP A 416 -6.82 25.66 -7.99
N GLY A 417 -5.76 25.02 -7.48
CA GLY A 417 -4.37 25.37 -7.75
C GLY A 417 -3.87 26.65 -7.08
N LYS A 418 -4.64 27.27 -6.20
CA LYS A 418 -4.22 28.46 -5.43
C LYS A 418 -3.94 28.09 -3.98
N ILE A 419 -2.74 28.42 -3.51
CA ILE A 419 -2.34 28.15 -2.12
C ILE A 419 -3.18 28.98 -1.16
N VAL A 420 -3.75 28.31 -0.15
CA VAL A 420 -4.53 28.89 0.95
C VAL A 420 -3.70 28.92 2.24
N CYS A 421 -2.91 27.88 2.48
CA CYS A 421 -2.03 27.75 3.64
C CYS A 421 -0.72 27.10 3.21
N MET A 422 0.40 27.52 3.82
CA MET A 422 1.72 26.96 3.55
C MET A 422 2.62 27.08 4.78
N ALA A 423 3.35 26.01 5.08
CA ALA A 423 4.45 25.98 6.02
C ALA A 423 5.74 25.62 5.26
N VAL A 424 6.84 26.28 5.59
CA VAL A 424 8.18 25.99 5.05
C VAL A 424 9.03 25.52 6.21
N SER A 425 9.73 24.42 6.02
CA SER A 425 10.57 23.77 7.02
C SER A 425 11.96 23.55 6.43
N GLU A 426 12.98 23.90 7.19
CA GLU A 426 14.38 23.70 6.82
C GLU A 426 14.92 22.45 7.51
N HIS A 427 15.65 21.61 6.76
CA HIS A 427 16.37 20.48 7.32
C HIS A 427 17.65 20.96 8.00
N VAL A 428 18.00 20.37 9.15
CA VAL A 428 19.30 20.58 9.79
C VAL A 428 20.40 19.87 9.00
N GLU A 429 20.11 18.67 8.51
CA GLU A 429 20.99 17.90 7.66
C GLU A 429 20.94 18.40 6.20
N ASN A 430 22.05 18.21 5.47
CA ASN A 430 22.11 18.53 4.05
C ASN A 430 21.38 17.46 3.21
N ALA A 431 21.04 17.86 1.98
CA ALA A 431 20.43 16.98 0.99
C ALA A 431 21.23 15.67 0.82
N GLY A 432 20.51 14.54 0.91
CA GLY A 432 21.09 13.20 0.88
C GLY A 432 20.84 12.39 2.14
N VAL A 433 20.51 13.04 3.26
CA VAL A 433 19.77 12.40 4.36
C VAL A 433 18.29 12.38 3.97
N HIS A 434 17.62 11.24 4.11
CA HIS A 434 16.21 11.15 3.74
C HIS A 434 15.36 12.05 4.67
N SER A 435 14.38 12.79 4.14
CA SER A 435 13.56 13.73 4.92
C SER A 435 12.91 13.12 6.17
N GLY A 436 12.44 11.87 6.07
CA GLY A 436 11.90 11.12 7.21
C GLY A 436 12.91 10.78 8.32
N ASP A 437 14.22 10.90 8.06
CA ASP A 437 15.30 10.75 9.05
C ASP A 437 15.93 12.11 9.43
N ALA A 438 15.54 13.19 8.76
CA ALA A 438 16.09 14.53 8.97
C ALA A 438 15.37 15.27 10.11
N THR A 439 16.08 16.21 10.73
CA THR A 439 15.54 17.11 11.74
C THR A 439 15.00 18.36 11.07
N LEU A 440 13.72 18.69 11.30
CA LEU A 440 13.06 19.86 10.71
C LEU A 440 13.01 21.06 11.67
N VAL A 441 13.28 22.25 11.14
CA VAL A 441 13.14 23.54 11.84
C VAL A 441 12.07 24.38 11.14
N THR A 442 11.05 24.79 11.91
CA THR A 442 9.91 25.57 11.40
C THR A 442 9.61 26.74 12.36
N PRO A 443 9.63 28.01 11.92
CA PRO A 443 10.01 28.48 10.59
C PRO A 443 11.52 28.25 10.30
N PRO A 444 11.96 28.31 9.04
CA PRO A 444 13.37 28.10 8.68
C PRO A 444 14.25 29.19 9.32
N ASN A 445 15.46 28.82 9.74
CA ASN A 445 16.33 29.72 10.51
C ASN A 445 17.38 30.42 9.63
N ASP A 446 17.90 29.71 8.62
CA ASP A 446 19.05 30.17 7.84
C ASP A 446 18.68 30.51 6.38
N LEU A 447 17.38 30.53 6.04
CA LEU A 447 16.91 30.92 4.71
C LEU A 447 16.71 32.44 4.63
N ASN A 448 17.29 33.06 3.61
CA ASN A 448 17.09 34.48 3.34
C ASN A 448 15.70 34.77 2.73
N ALA A 449 15.27 36.02 2.78
CA ALA A 449 13.95 36.43 2.30
C ALA A 449 13.74 36.21 0.79
N GLU A 450 14.79 36.35 -0.02
CA GLU A 450 14.73 36.14 -1.47
C GLU A 450 14.45 34.67 -1.79
N THR A 451 15.14 33.74 -1.12
CA THR A 451 14.90 32.29 -1.24
C THR A 451 13.47 31.94 -0.81
N LEU A 452 12.96 32.52 0.28
CA LEU A 452 11.57 32.31 0.71
C LEU A 452 10.54 32.80 -0.31
N VAL A 453 10.80 33.92 -0.98
CA VAL A 453 9.95 34.38 -2.10
C VAL A 453 10.01 33.38 -3.25
N ARG A 454 11.20 32.88 -3.59
CA ARG A 454 11.36 31.89 -4.66
C ARG A 454 10.66 30.57 -4.37
N ILE A 455 10.74 30.08 -3.14
CA ILE A 455 10.03 28.88 -2.68
C ILE A 455 8.51 29.06 -2.87
N LYS A 456 7.98 30.21 -2.44
CA LYS A 456 6.56 30.55 -2.63
C LYS A 456 6.17 30.59 -4.10
N GLU A 457 6.99 31.15 -4.98
CA GLU A 457 6.73 31.17 -6.42
C GLU A 457 6.67 29.74 -6.99
N ILE A 458 7.63 28.88 -6.63
CA ILE A 458 7.67 27.49 -7.09
C ILE A 458 6.43 26.74 -6.59
N ALA A 459 6.10 26.87 -5.30
CA ALA A 459 4.93 26.23 -4.71
C ALA A 459 3.63 26.64 -5.42
N ASN A 460 3.45 27.94 -5.71
CA ASN A 460 2.28 28.42 -6.46
C ASN A 460 2.24 27.86 -7.89
N HIS A 461 3.39 27.79 -8.58
CA HIS A 461 3.43 27.19 -9.91
C HIS A 461 3.11 25.69 -9.90
N ILE A 462 3.58 24.94 -8.90
CA ILE A 462 3.28 23.51 -8.74
C ILE A 462 1.80 23.31 -8.44
N ALA A 463 1.24 24.09 -7.51
CA ALA A 463 -0.18 24.05 -7.17
C ALA A 463 -1.05 24.32 -8.42
N GLU A 464 -0.72 25.34 -9.21
CA GLU A 464 -1.42 25.68 -10.45
C GLU A 464 -1.28 24.58 -11.51
N LEU A 465 -0.07 24.06 -11.71
CA LEU A 465 0.22 23.04 -12.73
C LEU A 465 -0.52 21.72 -12.49
N LEU A 466 -0.67 21.34 -11.23
CA LEU A 466 -1.35 20.12 -10.80
C LEU A 466 -2.82 20.37 -10.45
N GLU A 467 -3.31 21.61 -10.59
CA GLU A 467 -4.67 22.02 -10.20
C GLU A 467 -5.04 21.52 -8.78
N VAL A 468 -4.08 21.64 -7.85
CA VAL A 468 -4.19 21.01 -6.52
C VAL A 468 -5.41 21.54 -5.78
N THR A 469 -6.19 20.61 -5.23
CA THR A 469 -7.32 20.91 -4.33
C THR A 469 -7.24 19.99 -3.12
N GLY A 470 -6.68 20.49 -2.03
CA GLY A 470 -6.34 19.72 -0.84
C GLY A 470 -4.86 19.89 -0.45
N PRO A 471 -4.36 19.01 0.43
CA PRO A 471 -2.97 19.05 0.87
C PRO A 471 -2.02 18.57 -0.23
N PHE A 472 -0.82 19.14 -0.26
CA PHE A 472 0.32 18.62 -1.01
C PHE A 472 1.62 18.97 -0.28
N ASN A 473 2.65 18.17 -0.56
CA ASN A 473 4.01 18.41 -0.10
C ASN A 473 4.92 18.58 -1.31
N MET A 474 5.99 19.34 -1.14
CA MET A 474 7.09 19.40 -2.10
C MET A 474 8.43 19.58 -1.40
N GLN A 475 9.48 18.99 -1.98
CA GLN A 475 10.85 19.05 -1.49
C GLN A 475 11.72 19.84 -2.46
N LEU A 476 12.56 20.72 -1.92
CA LEU A 476 13.49 21.57 -2.67
C LEU A 476 14.92 21.43 -2.15
N ILE A 477 15.87 21.76 -3.03
CA ILE A 477 17.30 21.84 -2.74
C ILE A 477 17.88 23.21 -3.11
#